data_AF-A0AAD9GJ40-F1
#
_entry.id   AF-A0AAD9GJ40-F1
#
_cell.length_a   1.000
_cell.length_b   1.000
_cell.length_c   1.000
_cell.angle_alpha   90.00
_cell.angle_beta   90.00
_cell.angle_gamma   90.00
#
_symmetry.space_group_name_H-M   'P 1'
#
loop_
_entity.id
_entity.type
_entity.pdbx_description
1 polymer ?
#
loop_
_entity_poly.entity_id
_entity_poly.type
_entity_poly.pdbx_seq_one_letter_code
_entity_poly.pdbx_strand_id
1 'polypeptide(L)'
;MEQWLRDMESLRRQLLHYGKRVSDDDYAETLLGHVARTHRDVVRQFSKHYIVRRDGGADRPVPTANQVMNALRAESALDEKIGAEEQKPAGVAACGKQSKQQNKKT
;
A
#
# COMPACT_ATOMS: atom_id res chain seq x y z
N MET A 1 4.09 -9.17 -0.83
CA MET A 1 4.51 -8.34 0.33
C MET A 1 4.21 -9.02 1.66
N GLU A 2 3.00 -9.58 1.85
CA GLU A 2 2.56 -10.16 3.12
C GLU A 2 3.50 -11.25 3.70
N GLN A 3 3.97 -12.20 2.87
CA GLN A 3 4.90 -13.24 3.30
C GLN A 3 6.19 -12.65 3.90
N TRP A 4 6.77 -11.65 3.24
CA TRP A 4 7.98 -10.99 3.72
C TRP A 4 7.75 -10.26 5.05
N LEU A 5 6.60 -9.62 5.24
CA LEU A 5 6.24 -8.98 6.52
C LEU A 5 6.15 -10.02 7.66
N ARG A 6 5.57 -11.19 7.39
CA ARG A 6 5.50 -12.31 8.34
C ARG A 6 6.89 -12.83 8.68
N ASP A 7 7.77 -12.93 7.68
CA ASP A 7 9.16 -13.35 7.87
C ASP A 7 9.93 -12.35 8.75
N MET A 8 9.74 -11.04 8.53
CA MET A 8 10.37 -9.99 9.36
C MET A 8 9.88 -10.03 10.81
N GLU A 9 8.58 -10.25 11.05
CA GLU A 9 8.04 -10.42 12.41
C GLU A 9 8.55 -11.69 13.08
N SER A 10 8.69 -12.78 12.32
CA SER A 10 9.31 -14.02 12.79
C SER A 10 10.76 -13.79 13.20
N LEU A 11 11.55 -13.11 12.35
CA LEU A 11 12.94 -12.80 12.60
C LEU A 11 13.12 -11.91 13.85
N ARG A 12 12.30 -10.87 14.01
CA ARG A 12 12.34 -9.99 15.20
C ARG A 12 12.07 -10.77 16.49
N ARG A 13 11.08 -11.67 16.48
CA ARG A 13 10.79 -12.56 17.62
C ARG A 13 11.93 -13.52 17.89
N GLN A 14 12.49 -14.13 16.85
CA GLN A 14 13.62 -15.04 16.97
C GLN A 14 14.86 -14.34 17.55
N LEU A 15 15.16 -13.12 17.10
CA LEU A 15 16.23 -12.30 17.68
C LEU A 15 16.00 -12.01 19.17
N LEU A 16 14.76 -11.68 19.55
CA LEU A 16 14.38 -11.49 20.94
C LEU A 16 14.62 -12.76 21.79
N HIS A 17 14.32 -13.94 21.26
CA HIS A 17 14.60 -15.23 21.94
C HIS A 17 16.09 -15.46 22.18
N TYR A 18 16.95 -14.98 21.30
CA TYR A 18 18.41 -15.02 21.48
C TYR A 18 18.97 -13.87 22.34
N GLY A 19 18.11 -13.07 22.98
CA GLY A 19 18.51 -11.91 23.76
C GLY A 19 18.96 -10.70 22.94
N LYS A 20 18.83 -10.76 21.60
CA LYS A 20 19.14 -9.65 20.70
C LYS A 20 17.89 -8.80 20.48
N ARG A 21 17.83 -7.66 21.18
CA ARG A 21 16.72 -6.71 20.98
C ARG A 21 17.03 -5.79 19.81
N VAL A 22 16.11 -5.74 18.85
CA VAL A 22 16.09 -4.70 17.82
C VAL A 22 15.19 -3.57 18.35
N SER A 23 15.71 -2.34 18.33
CA SER A 23 14.92 -1.17 18.71
C SER A 23 13.74 -1.02 17.74
N ASP A 24 12.68 -0.35 18.19
CA ASP A 24 11.52 -0.17 17.32
C ASP A 24 11.85 0.72 16.11
N ASP A 25 12.70 1.72 16.32
CA ASP A 25 13.16 2.66 15.29
C ASP A 25 14.02 1.96 14.22
N ASP A 26 15.01 1.16 14.62
CA ASP A 26 15.86 0.42 13.67
C ASP A 26 15.05 -0.58 12.84
N TYR A 27 14.05 -1.19 13.48
CA TYR A 27 13.17 -2.14 12.82
C TYR A 27 12.23 -1.41 11.83
N ALA A 28 11.69 -0.25 12.20
CA ALA A 28 10.91 0.60 11.31
C ALA A 28 11.75 1.08 10.10
N GLU A 29 12.98 1.51 10.33
CA GLU A 29 13.90 1.94 9.28
C GLU A 29 14.26 0.79 8.33
N THR A 30 14.53 -0.40 8.87
CA THR A 30 14.79 -1.61 8.06
C THR A 30 13.60 -1.94 7.16
N LEU A 31 12.38 -1.86 7.70
CA LEU A 31 11.16 -2.09 6.93
C LEU A 31 11.02 -1.07 5.79
N LEU A 32 11.12 0.22 6.13
CA LEU A 32 10.99 1.33 5.18
C LEU A 32 12.07 1.31 4.10
N GLY A 33 13.31 0.94 4.43
CA GLY A 33 14.41 0.84 3.47
C GLY A 33 14.19 -0.27 2.43
N HIS A 34 13.58 -1.39 2.82
CA HIS A 34 13.27 -2.47 1.90
C HIS A 34 12.13 -2.08 0.94
N VAL A 35 11.04 -1.52 1.48
CA VAL A 35 9.85 -1.16 0.70
C VAL A 35 9.97 0.13 -0.10
N ALA A 36 11.01 0.95 0.14
CA ALA A 36 11.28 2.15 -0.66
C ALA A 36 11.45 1.87 -2.16
N ARG A 37 11.86 0.65 -2.51
CA ARG A 37 12.05 0.22 -3.91
C ARG A 37 10.77 -0.18 -4.61
N THR A 38 9.76 -0.63 -3.87
CA THR A 38 8.56 -1.28 -4.44
C THR A 38 7.27 -0.53 -4.12
N HIS A 39 7.16 0.12 -2.95
CA HIS A 39 5.97 0.85 -2.51
C HIS A 39 6.36 2.24 -2.00
N ARG A 40 6.85 3.05 -2.94
CA ARG A 40 7.44 4.37 -2.68
C ARG A 40 6.48 5.32 -1.96
N ASP A 41 5.18 5.23 -2.20
CA ASP A 41 4.20 6.15 -1.60
C ASP A 41 3.97 5.88 -0.11
N VAL A 42 3.98 4.62 0.33
CA VAL A 42 3.97 4.27 1.76
C VAL A 42 5.21 4.85 2.44
N VAL A 43 6.39 4.73 1.81
CA VAL A 43 7.62 5.32 2.35
C VAL A 43 7.56 6.85 2.39
N ARG A 44 6.91 7.51 1.42
CA ARG A 44 6.70 8.96 1.45
C ARG A 44 5.79 9.41 2.60
N GLN A 45 4.83 8.59 3.02
CA GLN A 45 3.98 8.87 4.19
C GLN A 45 4.74 8.81 5.52
N PHE A 46 5.89 8.12 5.56
CA PHE A 46 6.71 7.96 6.76
C PHE A 46 8.03 8.73 6.70
N SER A 47 8.42 9.21 5.52
CA SER A 47 9.67 9.95 5.34
C SER A 47 9.58 11.37 5.91
N LYS A 48 10.46 11.65 6.88
CA LYS A 48 10.67 12.97 7.48
C LYS A 48 10.96 14.10 6.48
N HIS A 49 11.47 13.77 5.28
CA HIS A 49 11.94 14.76 4.30
C HIS A 49 10.86 15.32 3.37
N TYR A 50 9.66 14.74 3.32
CA TYR A 50 8.61 15.15 2.36
C TYR A 50 7.26 15.49 2.99
N ILE A 51 7.13 15.39 4.30
CA ILE A 51 5.92 15.83 5.01
C ILE A 51 6.04 17.34 5.24
N VAL A 52 5.88 18.13 4.17
CA VAL A 52 5.64 19.57 4.31
C VAL A 52 4.16 19.72 4.64
N ARG A 53 3.83 19.77 5.94
CA ARG A 53 2.51 20.26 6.33
C ARG A 53 2.45 21.75 5.99
N ARG A 54 1.33 22.18 5.41
CA ARG A 54 1.06 23.58 5.03
C ARG A 54 0.98 24.53 6.24
N ASP A 55 1.00 24.00 7.46
CA ASP A 55 0.83 24.70 8.74
C ASP A 55 2.14 24.88 9.56
N GLY A 56 3.29 24.40 9.07
CA GLY A 56 4.60 24.68 9.68
C GLY A 56 4.80 24.15 11.11
N GLY A 57 4.07 23.10 11.51
CA GLY A 57 4.08 22.60 12.90
C GLY A 57 4.73 21.23 13.12
N ALA A 58 5.78 21.26 13.96
CA ALA A 58 6.44 20.25 14.81
C ALA A 58 6.94 18.92 14.21
N ASP A 59 8.17 18.59 14.61
CA ASP A 59 8.87 17.31 14.50
C ASP A 59 7.87 16.14 14.58
N ARG A 60 7.65 15.47 13.45
CA ARG A 60 6.77 14.29 13.44
C ARG A 60 7.53 13.18 14.19
N PRO A 61 6.93 12.54 15.21
CA PRO A 61 7.60 11.45 15.90
C PRO A 61 8.00 10.38 14.89
N VAL A 62 9.20 9.82 15.08
CA VAL A 62 9.70 8.69 14.29
C VAL A 62 8.60 7.62 14.28
N PRO A 63 8.19 7.14 13.09
CA PRO A 63 7.10 6.18 13.01
C PRO A 63 7.53 4.88 13.68
N THR A 64 6.67 4.39 14.56
CA THR A 64 6.86 3.09 15.20
C THR A 64 6.75 1.98 14.15
N ALA A 65 7.40 0.86 14.40
CA ALA A 65 7.34 -0.29 13.50
C ALA A 65 5.91 -0.80 13.29
N ASN A 66 5.06 -0.74 14.33
CA ASN A 66 3.67 -1.14 14.22
C ASN A 66 2.90 -0.26 13.23
N GLN A 67 3.15 1.05 13.22
CA GLN A 67 2.54 1.96 12.24
C GLN A 67 2.98 1.63 10.82
N VAL A 68 4.28 1.36 10.63
CA VAL A 68 4.84 0.95 9.32
C VAL A 68 4.23 -0.38 8.86
N MET A 69 4.21 -1.40 9.72
CA MET A 69 3.67 -2.73 9.41
C MET A 69 2.19 -2.68 9.04
N ASN A 70 1.39 -1.90 9.77
CA ASN A 70 -0.04 -1.77 9.49
C ASN A 70 -0.30 -1.07 8.14
N ALA A 71 0.45 -0.02 7.82
CA ALA A 71 0.34 0.65 6.53
C ALA A 71 0.76 -0.25 5.36
N LEU A 72 1.82 -1.04 5.53
CA LEU A 72 2.26 -2.00 4.51
C LEU A 72 1.24 -3.13 4.30
N ARG A 73 0.56 -3.61 5.36
CA ARG A 73 -0.55 -4.57 5.23
C ARG A 73 -1.73 -3.96 4.49
N ALA A 74 -2.09 -2.70 4.80
CA ALA A 74 -3.18 -2.01 4.11
C ALA A 74 -2.85 -1.82 2.62
N GLU A 75 -1.63 -1.43 2.28
CA GLU A 75 -1.15 -1.31 0.90
C GLU A 75 -1.21 -2.65 0.16
N SER A 76 -0.72 -3.73 0.77
CA SER A 76 -0.78 -5.07 0.18
C SER A 76 -2.22 -5.53 -0.09
N ALA A 77 -3.17 -5.18 0.77
CA ALA A 77 -4.59 -5.51 0.58
C ALA A 77 -5.26 -4.66 -0.52
N LEU A 78 -4.73 -3.46 -0.82
CA LEU A 78 -5.18 -2.64 -1.93
C LEU A 78 -4.64 -3.16 -3.27
N ASP A 79 -3.39 -3.64 -3.29
CA ASP A 79 -2.76 -4.24 -4.48
C ASP A 79 -3.55 -5.47 -4.99
N GLU A 80 -4.02 -6.33 -4.08
CA GLU A 80 -4.87 -7.48 -4.40
C GLU A 80 -6.24 -7.09 -5.01
N LYS A 81 -6.78 -5.93 -4.63
CA LYS A 81 -8.06 -5.43 -5.14
C LYS A 81 -7.95 -4.76 -6.49
N ILE A 82 -6.84 -4.08 -6.77
CA ILE A 82 -6.58 -3.46 -8.08
C ILE A 82 -6.36 -4.55 -9.14
N GLY A 83 -5.62 -5.61 -8.80
CA GLY A 83 -5.47 -6.78 -9.69
C GLY A 83 -6.80 -7.50 -9.99
N ALA A 84 -7.79 -7.43 -9.10
CA ALA A 84 -9.12 -8.01 -9.30
C ALA A 84 -10.09 -7.09 -10.08
N GLU A 85 -9.97 -5.77 -9.93
CA GLU A 85 -10.81 -4.80 -10.66
C GLU A 85 -10.30 -4.52 -12.09
N GLU A 86 -9.02 -4.74 -12.39
CA GLU A 86 -8.46 -4.59 -13.76
C GLU A 86 -8.92 -5.70 -14.74
N GLN A 87 -9.67 -6.70 -14.25
CA GLN A 87 -10.37 -7.70 -15.07
C GLN A 87 -11.87 -7.42 -15.28
N LYS A 88 -12.39 -6.26 -14.87
CA LYS A 88 -13.68 -5.82 -15.38
C LYS A 88 -13.42 -5.06 -16.68
N PRO A 89 -13.70 -5.65 -17.87
CA PRO A 89 -13.57 -4.88 -19.09
C PRO A 89 -14.44 -3.64 -18.91
N ALA A 90 -13.82 -2.47 -19.05
CA ALA A 90 -14.52 -1.24 -19.27
C ALA A 90 -15.44 -1.49 -20.45
N GLY A 91 -16.71 -1.78 -20.16
CA GLY A 91 -17.77 -1.88 -21.13
C GLY A 91 -17.89 -0.50 -21.75
N VAL A 92 -17.10 -0.27 -22.79
CA VAL A 92 -17.17 0.89 -23.66
C VAL A 92 -18.64 1.01 -24.02
N ALA A 93 -19.29 2.07 -23.53
CA ALA A 93 -20.65 2.38 -23.89
C ALA A 93 -20.68 2.68 -25.39
N ALA A 94 -20.86 1.64 -26.20
CA ALA A 94 -21.11 1.75 -27.62
C ALA A 94 -22.51 2.36 -27.76
N CYS A 95 -22.56 3.68 -27.89
CA CYS A 95 -23.72 4.42 -28.36
C CYS A 95 -23.99 4.02 -29.82
N GLY A 96 -24.58 2.85 -30.02
CA GLY A 96 -25.12 2.39 -31.29
C GLY A 96 -26.50 2.99 -31.50
N LYS A 97 -26.57 4.20 -32.05
CA LYS A 97 -27.81 4.71 -32.64
C LYS A 97 -28.08 3.90 -33.91
N GLN A 98 -29.00 2.93 -33.84
CA GLN A 98 -29.68 2.40 -35.03
C GLN A 98 -31.18 2.44 -34.81
N SER A 99 -31.78 3.59 -35.11
CA SER A 99 -33.20 3.73 -35.39
C SER A 99 -33.42 3.59 -36.90
N LYS A 100 -34.01 2.47 -37.31
CA LYS A 100 -34.71 2.23 -38.59
C LYS A 100 -35.34 0.84 -38.47
N GLN A 101 -36.56 0.53 -38.87
CA GLN A 101 -37.63 1.29 -39.52
C GLN A 101 -38.87 0.40 -39.36
N GLN A 102 -40.05 1.00 -39.20
CA GLN A 102 -41.35 0.32 -39.17
C GLN A 102 -41.50 -0.63 -40.36
N ASN A 103 -42.05 -1.82 -40.13
CA ASN A 103 -42.73 -2.55 -41.20
C ASN A 103 -44.18 -2.83 -40.79
N LYS A 104 -45.09 -2.25 -41.56
CA LYS A 104 -46.55 -2.28 -41.40
C LYS A 104 -47.09 -3.29 -42.42
N LYS A 105 -47.94 -4.20 -41.92
CA LYS A 105 -48.73 -5.17 -42.69
C LYS A 105 -49.33 -4.60 -43.98
N THR A 106 -49.36 -5.41 -45.03
CA THR A 106 -50.57 -5.67 -45.83
C THR A 106 -50.48 -7.09 -46.35
#